data_AF-A0A1X2DCJ9-F1
#
_entry.id   AF-A0A1X2DCJ9-F1
#
_cell.length_a   1.000
_cell.length_b   1.000
_cell.length_c   1.000
_cell.angle_alpha   90.00
_cell.angle_beta   90.00
_cell.angle_gamma   90.00
#
_symmetry.space_group_name_H-M   'P 1'
#
loop_
_entity.id
_entity.type
_entity.pdbx_description
1 polymer ?
#
loop_
_entity_poly.entity_id
_entity_poly.type
_entity_poly.pdbx_seq_one_letter_code
_entity_poly.pdbx_strand_id
1 'polypeptide(L)' 'MSDQHTHPGFVVGVDGSPSSTMAVEWAARDAEMRNVPLKLVHVVPPLVTAGGGRSDIEALTGFARARRHRYQDG' A
#
# COMPACT_ATOMS: atom_id res chain seq x y z
N MET A 1 12.99 4.24 28.59
CA MET A 1 11.98 3.74 27.62
C MET A 1 11.91 4.79 26.53
N SER A 2 12.74 4.66 25.50
CA SER A 2 13.01 5.74 24.56
C SER A 2 11.96 5.80 23.44
N ASP A 3 11.54 7.02 23.12
CA ASP A 3 10.46 7.40 22.20
C ASP A 3 10.43 6.61 20.88
N GLN A 4 9.37 5.82 20.69
CA GLN A 4 9.06 5.16 19.42
C GLN A 4 8.35 6.06 18.39
N HIS A 5 8.28 7.37 18.64
CA HIS A 5 7.88 8.33 17.60
C HIS A 5 9.06 8.59 16.65
N THR A 6 9.53 7.53 15.99
CA THR A 6 10.54 7.60 14.94
C THR A 6 9.96 8.40 13.77
N HIS A 7 10.39 9.66 13.67
CA HIS A 7 10.23 10.63 12.58
C HIS A 7 8.87 10.66 11.84
N PRO A 8 8.06 11.73 12.00
CA PRO A 8 6.67 11.80 11.55
C PRO A 8 6.59 12.00 10.03
N GLY A 9 6.79 10.92 9.27
CA GLY A 9 6.41 10.87 7.86
C GLY A 9 4.90 10.87 7.67
N PHE A 10 4.44 11.19 6.47
CA PHE A 10 3.02 11.12 6.12
C PHE A 10 2.63 9.69 5.76
N VAL A 11 1.47 9.24 6.24
CA VAL A 11 0.83 7.99 5.83
C VAL A 11 -0.52 8.32 5.22
N VAL A 12 -0.76 7.88 3.98
CA VAL A 12 -1.98 8.18 3.24
C VAL A 12 -2.65 6.89 2.77
N GLY A 13 -3.92 6.73 3.12
CA GLY A 13 -4.77 5.67 2.58
C GLY A 13 -5.21 6.00 1.16
N VAL A 14 -5.07 5.05 0.24
CA VAL A 14 -5.56 5.18 -1.14
C VAL A 14 -6.62 4.10 -1.39
N ASP A 15 -7.73 4.47 -2.01
CA ASP A 15 -8.84 3.56 -2.36
C ASP A 15 -9.35 3.77 -3.80
N GLY A 16 -8.75 4.69 -4.55
CA GLY A 16 -9.13 5.03 -5.92
C GLY A 16 -10.22 6.10 -6.03
N SER A 17 -10.75 6.60 -4.90
CA SER A 17 -11.68 7.72 -4.88
C SER A 17 -10.99 9.05 -5.21
N PRO A 18 -11.71 10.05 -5.77
CA PRO A 18 -11.17 11.40 -5.97
C PRO A 18 -10.64 12.03 -4.67
N SER A 19 -11.28 11.77 -3.54
CA SER A 19 -10.83 12.23 -2.22
C SER A 19 -9.48 11.64 -1.82
N SER A 20 -9.22 10.37 -2.16
CA SER A 20 -7.93 9.74 -1.88
C SER A 20 -6.82 10.35 -2.74
N THR A 21 -7.11 10.71 -4.00
CA THR A 21 -6.16 11.41 -4.88
C THR A 21 -5.79 12.78 -4.31
N MET A 22 -6.77 13.56 -3.88
CA MET A 22 -6.51 14.88 -3.27
C MET A 22 -5.67 14.78 -1.99
N ALA A 23 -5.89 13.74 -1.18
CA ALA A 23 -5.09 13.48 0.02
C ALA A 23 -3.62 13.16 -0.33
N VAL A 24 -3.39 12.38 -1.40
CA VAL A 24 -2.04 12.07 -1.90
C VAL A 24 -1.34 13.33 -2.40
N GLU A 25 -2.02 14.17 -3.18
CA GLU A 25 -1.45 15.41 -3.71
C GLU A 25 -1.00 16.36 -2.60
N TRP A 26 -1.86 16.55 -1.60
CA TRP A 26 -1.52 17.38 -0.44
C TRP A 26 -0.32 16.81 0.33
N ALA A 27 -0.35 15.52 0.64
CA ALA A 27 0.69 14.88 1.44
C ALA A 27 2.03 14.81 0.70
N ALA A 28 2.03 14.62 -0.63
CA ALA A 28 3.24 14.64 -1.44
C ALA A 28 3.92 16.01 -1.39
N ARG A 29 3.14 17.08 -1.57
CA ARG A 29 3.64 18.45 -1.46
C ARG A 29 4.21 18.73 -0.07
N ASP A 30 3.49 18.35 0.99
CA ASP A 30 3.92 18.65 2.37
C ASP A 30 5.12 17.77 2.81
N ALA A 31 5.18 16.52 2.34
CA ALA A 31 6.33 15.63 2.56
C ALA A 31 7.61 16.16 1.90
N GLU A 32 7.50 16.65 0.66
CA GLU A 32 8.61 17.27 -0.07
C GLU A 32 9.12 18.53 0.64
N MET A 33 8.21 19.44 1.02
CA MET A 33 8.57 20.68 1.71
C MET A 33 9.29 20.43 3.05
N ARG A 34 8.94 19.35 3.75
CA ARG A 34 9.49 19.00 5.06
C ARG A 34 10.65 18.01 4.99
N ASN A 35 10.99 17.52 3.80
CA ASN A 35 11.99 16.48 3.57
C ASN A 35 11.75 15.24 4.47
N VAL A 36 10.50 14.79 4.54
CA VAL A 36 10.07 13.61 5.31
C VAL A 36 9.49 12.53 4.39
N PRO A 37 9.54 11.24 4.77
CA PRO A 37 8.99 10.18 3.95
C PRO A 37 7.45 10.26 3.81
N LEU A 38 6.95 9.89 2.62
CA LEU A 38 5.53 9.66 2.35
C LEU A 38 5.30 8.16 2.12
N LYS A 39 4.31 7.58 2.79
CA LYS A 39 3.89 6.18 2.64
C LYS A 39 2.45 6.10 2.17
N LEU A 40 2.23 5.49 1.02
CA LEU A 40 0.89 5.19 0.50
C LEU A 40 0.47 3.77 0.92
N VAL A 41 -0.77 3.62 1.37
CA VAL A 41 -1.33 2.35 1.85
C VAL A 41 -2.66 2.09 1.17
N HIS A 42 -2.79 0.95 0.51
CA HIS A 42 -4.06 0.46 -0.02
C HIS A 42 -4.49 -0.78 0.77
N VAL A 43 -5.71 -0.78 1.29
CA VAL A 43 -6.27 -1.95 1.98
C VAL A 43 -7.15 -2.69 1.01
N VAL A 44 -6.75 -3.91 0.67
CA VAL A 44 -7.58 -4.83 -0.12
C VAL A 44 -8.42 -5.68 0.83
N PRO A 45 -9.69 -5.97 0.50
CA PRO A 45 -10.46 -6.94 1.25
C PRO A 45 -9.73 -8.30 1.23
N PRO A 46 -9.88 -9.12 2.29
CA PRO A 46 -9.34 -10.46 2.28
C PRO A 46 -9.87 -11.20 1.06
N LEU A 47 -8.99 -11.88 0.33
CA LEU A 47 -9.36 -12.80 -0.74
C LEU A 47 -10.12 -13.97 -0.09
N VAL A 48 -11.42 -13.81 0.06
CA VAL A 48 -12.30 -14.93 0.39
C VAL A 48 -12.41 -15.77 -0.87
N THR A 49 -11.59 -16.83 -0.98
CA THR A 49 -11.84 -17.87 -1.97
C THR A 49 -13.25 -18.38 -1.73
N ALA A 50 -14.11 -18.30 -2.75
CA ALA A 50 -15.44 -18.86 -2.72
C ALA A 50 -15.33 -20.39 -2.68
N GLY A 51 -15.05 -20.95 -1.50
CA GLY A 51 -14.79 -22.37 -1.35
C GLY A 51 -14.13 -22.73 -0.02
N GLY A 52 -14.89 -22.66 1.07
CA GLY A 52 -14.67 -23.56 2.21
C GLY A 52 -13.71 -23.09 3.31
N GLY A 53 -14.26 -22.94 4.52
CA GLY A 53 -13.65 -23.36 5.78
C GLY A 53 -12.26 -22.82 6.16
N ARG A 54 -12.23 -21.83 7.07
CA ARG A 54 -11.33 -21.71 8.25
C ARG A 54 -10.09 -22.62 8.32
N SER A 55 -9.19 -22.45 7.37
CA SER A 55 -7.79 -22.86 7.30
C SER A 55 -7.43 -22.46 5.86
N ASP A 56 -6.63 -21.43 5.61
CA ASP A 56 -5.24 -21.63 5.25
C ASP A 56 -4.54 -20.25 5.20
N ILE A 57 -3.76 -19.90 6.23
CA ILE A 57 -2.90 -18.71 6.21
C ILE A 57 -1.65 -18.95 5.32
N GLU A 58 -1.42 -20.17 4.85
CA GLU A 58 -0.24 -20.54 4.05
C GLU A 58 -0.29 -20.10 2.56
N ALA A 59 -1.44 -19.67 2.03
CA ALA A 59 -1.55 -19.29 0.62
C ALA A 59 -0.86 -17.96 0.26
N LEU A 60 -0.50 -17.13 1.25
CA LEU A 60 0.04 -15.79 1.01
C LEU A 60 1.48 -15.78 0.46
N THR A 61 2.24 -16.87 0.59
CA THR A 61 3.63 -16.95 0.08
C THR A 61 3.70 -17.20 -1.44
N GLY A 62 2.61 -17.61 -2.10
CA GLY A 62 2.60 -17.97 -3.53
C GLY A 62 2.44 -16.80 -4.52
N PHE A 63 1.88 -15.66 -4.10
CA PHE A 63 1.52 -14.59 -5.03
C PHE A 63 2.68 -13.65 -5.43
N ALA A 64 3.82 -13.70 -4.74
CA ALA A 64 4.97 -12.85 -5.04
C ALA A 64 5.79 -13.30 -6.29
N ARG A 65 5.42 -14.39 -6.99
CA ARG A 65 6.23 -14.92 -8.10
C ARG A 65 5.72 -14.60 -9.51
N ALA A 66 4.52 -14.07 -9.69
CA ALA A 66 3.96 -13.92 -11.04
C ALA A 66 3.74 -12.46 -11.42
N ARG A 67 4.80 -11.77 -11.89
CA ARG A 67 4.74 -10.70 -12.91
C ARG A 67 6.15 -10.24 -13.34
N ARG A 68 6.83 -11.07 -14.13
CA ARG A 68 7.80 -10.63 -15.14
C ARG A 68 7.43 -11.31 -16.45
N HIS A 69 6.77 -10.59 -17.36
CA HIS A 69 6.96 -10.68 -18.82
C HIS A 69 5.82 -9.95 -19.56
N ARG A 70 6.02 -8.67 -19.86
CA ARG A 70 5.88 -8.11 -21.22
C ARG A 70 6.03 -6.59 -21.17
N TYR A 71 7.22 -6.14 -21.52
CA TYR A 71 7.44 -4.86 -22.18
C TYR A 71 8.67 -5.02 -23.06
N GLN A 72 8.49 -5.65 -24.22
CA GLN A 72 9.22 -5.42 -25.47
C GLN A 72 8.31 -5.95 -26.58
N ASP A 73 7.81 -5.03 -27.40
CA ASP A 73 7.48 -5.17 -28.83
C ASP A 73 6.52 -4.03 -29.20
N GLY A 74 7.06 -3.03 -29.90
CA GLY A 74 6.40 -1.80 -30.33
C GLY A 74 7.39 -0.66 -30.47
#